data_AF-A0A7C2XHK1-F1
#
_entry.id   AF-A0A7C2XHK1-F1
#
_cell.length_a   1.000
_cell.length_b   1.000
_cell.length_c   1.000
_cell.angle_alpha   90.00
_cell.angle_beta   90.00
_cell.angle_gamma   90.00
#
_symmetry.space_group_name_H-M   'P 1'
#
loop_
_entity.id
_entity.type
_entity.pdbx_description
1 polymer ?
#
loop_
_entity_poly.entity_id
_entity_poly.type
_entity_poly.pdbx_seq_one_letter_code
_entity_poly.pdbx_strand_id
1 'polypeptide(L)' 'MKATVEIDEKLLEEAMQLTQARTKEELIQLSLLELIRQKRRERLRARLGRTEIALTLDDLQRMREDE' A
#
# COMPACT_ATOMS: atom_id res chain seq x y z
N MET A 1 -19.05 -13.56 -7.18
CA MET A 1 -19.39 -14.37 -5.98
C MET A 1 -20.34 -13.54 -5.14
N LYS A 2 -21.41 -14.12 -4.59
CA LYS A 2 -22.24 -13.45 -3.57
C LYS A 2 -21.85 -13.98 -2.20
N ALA A 3 -21.67 -13.09 -1.24
CA ALA A 3 -21.33 -13.43 0.13
C ALA A 3 -22.08 -12.49 1.08
N THR A 4 -22.45 -13.00 2.24
CA THR A 4 -23.02 -12.21 3.34
C THR A 4 -21.93 -12.03 4.39
N VAL A 5 -21.68 -10.79 4.79
CA VAL A 5 -20.64 -10.43 5.76
C VAL A 5 -21.26 -9.47 6.77
N GLU A 6 -20.97 -9.69 8.05
CA GLU A 6 -21.35 -8.77 9.13
C GLU A 6 -20.27 -7.69 9.25
N ILE A 7 -20.69 -6.43 9.20
CA ILE A 7 -19.81 -5.25 9.21
C ILE A 7 -20.41 -4.23 10.18
N ASP A 8 -19.57 -3.59 10.99
CA ASP A 8 -19.97 -2.47 11.85
C ASP A 8 -20.56 -1.34 11.00
N GLU A 9 -21.78 -0.91 11.34
CA GLU A 9 -22.52 0.09 10.58
C GLU A 9 -21.86 1.46 10.61
N LYS A 10 -21.29 1.86 11.76
CA LYS A 10 -20.63 3.17 11.91
C LYS A 10 -19.37 3.23 11.06
N LEU A 11 -18.59 2.15 11.06
CA LEU A 11 -17.41 2.03 10.20
C LEU A 11 -17.78 2.14 8.71
N LEU A 12 -18.87 1.47 8.31
CA LEU A 12 -19.33 1.48 6.93
C LEU A 12 -19.79 2.88 6.50
N GLU A 13 -20.55 3.57 7.35
CA GLU A 13 -21.02 4.94 7.11
C GLU A 13 -19.86 5.93 7.00
N GLU A 14 -18.92 5.90 7.94
CA GLU A 14 -17.74 6.76 7.91
C GLU A 14 -16.91 6.53 6.64
N ALA A 15 -16.67 5.26 6.29
CA ALA A 15 -15.93 4.91 5.08
C ALA A 15 -16.65 5.39 3.81
N MET A 16 -17.97 5.26 3.73
CA MET A 16 -18.76 5.79 2.61
C MET A 16 -18.67 7.32 2.52
N GLN A 17 -18.73 8.03 3.65
CA GLN A 17 -18.62 9.51 3.68
C GLN A 17 -17.24 9.98 3.20
N LEU A 18 -16.17 9.34 3.67
CA LEU A 18 -14.79 9.71 3.32
C LEU A 18 -14.43 9.38 1.87
N THR A 19 -14.96 8.29 1.33
CA THR A 19 -14.63 7.82 -0.02
C THR A 19 -15.61 8.30 -1.09
N GLN A 20 -16.77 8.82 -0.69
CA GLN A 20 -17.88 9.19 -1.58
C GLN A 20 -18.37 8.03 -2.46
N ALA A 21 -18.15 6.78 -2.01
CA ALA A 21 -18.68 5.60 -2.69
C ALA A 21 -20.21 5.66 -2.74
N ARG A 22 -20.79 5.33 -3.89
CA ARG A 22 -22.25 5.41 -4.11
C ARG A 22 -22.97 4.21 -3.53
N THR A 23 -22.28 3.08 -3.39
CA THR A 23 -22.85 1.82 -2.90
C THR A 23 -21.90 1.10 -1.95
N LYS A 24 -22.47 0.26 -1.07
CA LYS A 24 -21.71 -0.63 -0.18
C LYS A 24 -20.81 -1.60 -0.97
N GLU A 25 -21.28 -2.07 -2.13
CA GLU A 25 -20.49 -2.94 -3.01
C GLU A 25 -19.26 -2.24 -3.57
N GLU A 26 -19.45 -1.02 -4.09
CA GLU A 26 -18.35 -0.18 -4.61
C GLU A 26 -17.30 0.08 -3.53
N LEU A 27 -17.74 0.45 -2.32
CA LEU A 27 -16.85 0.64 -1.18
C LEU A 27 -16.03 -0.63 -0.90
N ILE A 28 -16.70 -1.79 -0.80
CA ILE A 28 -16.01 -3.06 -0.51
C ILE A 28 -14.99 -3.39 -1.60
N GLN A 29 -15.33 -3.21 -2.88
CA GLN A 29 -14.39 -3.44 -3.98
C GLN A 29 -13.19 -2.48 -3.92
N LEU A 30 -13.42 -1.21 -3.63
CA LEU A 30 -12.37 -0.20 -3.46
C LEU A 30 -11.44 -0.55 -2.29
N SER A 31 -12.00 -0.93 -1.13
CA SER A 31 -11.23 -1.32 0.06
C SER A 31 -10.35 -2.55 -0.21
N LEU A 32 -10.88 -3.56 -0.90
CA LEU A 32 -10.11 -4.75 -1.27
C LEU A 32 -8.97 -4.41 -2.24
N LEU A 33 -9.23 -3.56 -3.22
CA LEU A 33 -8.22 -3.10 -4.17
C LEU A 33 -7.08 -2.36 -3.44
N GLU A 34 -7.41 -1.47 -2.51
CA GLU A 34 -6.41 -0.71 -1.77
C GLU A 34 -5.61 -1.58 -0.81
N LEU A 35 -6.24 -2.57 -0.15
CA LEU A 35 -5.55 -3.56 0.66
C LEU A 35 -4.52 -4.34 -0.17
N ILE A 36 -4.90 -4.80 -1.37
CA ILE A 36 -3.98 -5.49 -2.28
C ILE A 36 -2.81 -4.59 -2.66
N ARG A 37 -3.07 -3.32 -3.01
CA ARG A 37 -2.02 -2.34 -3.34
C ARG A 37 -1.08 -2.11 -2.16
N GLN A 38 -1.62 -1.97 -0.95
CA GLN A 38 -0.84 -1.85 0.27
C GLN A 38 0.08 -3.07 0.47
N LYS A 39 -0.44 -4.29 0.36
CA LYS A 39 0.37 -5.51 0.51
C LYS A 39 1.45 -5.65 -0.56
N ARG A 40 1.19 -5.21 -1.79
CA ARG A 40 2.22 -5.15 -2.85
C ARG A 40 3.32 -4.15 -2.49
N ARG A 41 2.98 -2.96 -2.00
CA ARG A 41 3.97 -1.96 -1.54
C ARG A 41 4.79 -2.48 -0.36
N GLU A 42 4.17 -3.12 0.62
CA GLU A 42 4.84 -3.76 1.76
C GLU A 42 5.83 -4.84 1.30
N ARG A 43 5.41 -5.72 0.38
CA ARG A 43 6.27 -6.75 -0.20
C ARG A 43 7.47 -6.15 -0.95
N LEU A 44 7.27 -5.09 -1.71
CA LEU A 44 8.37 -4.40 -2.41
C LEU A 44 9.34 -3.75 -1.42
N ARG A 45 8.84 -3.07 -0.40
CA ARG A 45 9.68 -2.48 0.66
C ARG A 45 10.48 -3.54 1.41
N ALA A 46 9.87 -4.70 1.70
CA ALA A 46 10.57 -5.81 2.34
C ALA A 46 11.68 -6.42 1.46
N ARG A 47 11.66 -6.20 0.15
CA ARG A 47 12.74 -6.59 -0.78
C ARG A 47 13.85 -5.57 -0.87
N LEU A 48 13.66 -4.34 -0.39
CA LEU A 48 14.78 -3.41 -0.23
C LEU A 48 15.77 -4.08 0.74
N GLY A 49 17.02 -4.24 0.29
CA GLY A 49 18.05 -4.89 1.09
C GLY A 49 18.17 -4.20 2.44
N ARG A 50 18.23 -4.96 3.52
CA ARG A 50 18.50 -4.47 4.88
C ARG A 50 20.00 -4.21 5.07
N THR A 51 20.65 -3.66 4.05
CA THR A 51 22.08 -3.38 4.10
C THR A 51 22.25 -1.97 4.60
N GLU A 52 23.00 -1.80 5.69
CA GLU A 52 23.55 -0.50 6.04
C GLU A 52 24.49 -0.08 4.90
N ILE A 53 24.03 0.85 4.08
CA ILE A 53 24.87 1.47 3.07
C ILE A 53 25.69 2.53 3.80
N ALA A 54 26.80 2.10 4.38
CA ALA A 54 27.82 3.00 4.92
C ALA A 54 28.66 3.56 3.75
N LEU A 55 28.02 4.33 2.87
CA LEU A 55 28.68 5.05 1.78
C LEU A 55 28.49 6.54 2.00
N THR A 56 29.58 7.29 1.88
CA THR A 56 29.53 8.74 1.76
C THR A 56 29.27 9.13 0.30
N LEU A 57 28.92 10.40 0.06
CA LEU A 57 28.75 10.90 -1.31
C LEU A 57 30.03 10.77 -2.14
N ASP A 58 31.19 10.97 -1.51
CA ASP A 58 32.51 10.82 -2.17
C ASP A 58 32.81 9.37 -2.54
N ASP A 59 32.41 8.41 -1.71
CA ASP A 59 32.52 6.98 -2.05
C ASP A 59 31.64 6.64 -3.26
N LEU A 60 30.45 7.22 -3.31
CA LEU A 60 29.49 7.00 -4.39
C LEU A 60 29.91 7.65 -5.71
N GLN A 61 30.59 8.80 -5.67
CA GLN A 61 31.18 9.44 -6.85
C GLN A 61 32.31 8.60 -7.43
N ARG A 62 33.25 8.11 -6.61
CA ARG A 62 34.35 7.25 -7.06
C ARG A 62 33.85 5.97 -7.75
N MET A 63 32.80 5.33 -7.21
CA MET A 63 32.23 4.13 -7.82
C MET A 63 31.60 4.35 -9.20
N ARG A 64 31.23 5.59 -9.56
CA ARG A 64 30.65 5.94 -10.87
C ARG A 64 31.69 6.34 -11.90
N GLU A 65 32.92 6.62 -11.48
CA GLU A 65 34.02 7.00 -12.38
C GLU A 65 34.64 5.79 -13.10
N ASP A 66 34.36 4.57 -12.63
CA ASP A 66 34.81 3.30 -13.23
C ASP A 66 33.83 2.71 -14.29
N GLU A 67 32.79 3.47 -14.71
CA GLU A 67 31.93 3.18 -15.88
C GLU A 67 32.32 4.04 -17.10
#